data_AF-A0A4Q2YLE0-F1
#
_entry.id   AF-A0A4Q2YLE0-F1
#
_cell.length_a   1.000
_cell.length_b   1.000
_cell.length_c   1.000
_cell.angle_alpha   90.00
_cell.angle_beta   90.00
_cell.angle_gamma   90.00
#
_symmetry.space_group_name_H-M   'P 1'
#
loop_
_entity.id
_entity.type
_entity.pdbx_description
1 polymer ?
#
loop_
_entity_poly.entity_id
_entity_poly.type
_entity_poly.pdbx_seq_one_letter_code
_entity_poly.pdbx_strand_id
1 'polypeptide(L)'
;MNRLLKCLTLLLLCAGTLNLRAEEPVTLQEDDSSYTLANGLVTARISKRSGDLISLQYREQELLGAGSGKAFGYWSNVGGGTLGSKRESVIVADPSSNEGARAIVSVKCSYDGERRSLPADVDMRYALGHGDEHI
;
A
#
# COMPACT_ATOMS: atom_id res chain seq x y z
N MET A 1 -29.59 -5.01 -56.29
CA MET A 1 -28.28 -5.44 -55.74
C MET A 1 -27.74 -4.49 -54.66
N ASN A 2 -28.58 -3.71 -53.94
CA ASN A 2 -28.13 -2.61 -53.05
C ASN A 2 -28.60 -2.74 -51.58
N ARG A 3 -29.03 -3.93 -51.14
CA ARG A 3 -29.48 -4.16 -49.75
C ARG A 3 -28.45 -4.89 -48.87
N LEU A 4 -27.50 -5.62 -49.45
CA LEU A 4 -26.44 -6.29 -48.68
C LEU A 4 -25.31 -5.36 -48.21
N LEU A 5 -25.12 -4.21 -48.88
CA LEU A 5 -23.99 -3.32 -48.58
C LEU A 5 -24.23 -2.40 -47.37
N LYS A 6 -25.47 -2.34 -46.84
CA LYS A 6 -25.80 -1.52 -45.65
C LYS A 6 -25.67 -2.27 -44.32
N CYS A 7 -25.67 -3.61 -44.32
CA CYS A 7 -25.44 -4.38 -43.09
C CYS A 7 -23.95 -4.45 -42.72
N LEU A 8 -23.04 -4.39 -43.71
CA LEU A 8 -21.61 -4.53 -43.45
C LEU A 8 -20.95 -3.25 -42.92
N THR A 9 -21.60 -2.09 -43.09
CA THR A 9 -21.08 -0.80 -42.61
C THR A 9 -21.49 -0.49 -41.16
N LEU A 10 -22.44 -1.22 -40.57
CA LEU A 10 -22.92 -0.97 -39.21
C LEU A 10 -22.17 -1.77 -38.14
N LEU A 11 -21.44 -2.82 -38.52
CA LEU A 11 -20.67 -3.63 -37.54
C LEU A 11 -19.33 -3.00 -37.13
N LEU A 12 -18.82 -1.99 -37.86
CA LEU A 12 -17.54 -1.36 -37.54
C LEU A 12 -17.63 -0.15 -36.59
N LEU A 13 -18.83 0.29 -36.20
CA LEU A 13 -19.00 1.47 -35.34
C LEU A 13 -19.19 1.16 -33.85
N CYS A 14 -19.25 -0.12 -33.47
CA CYS A 14 -19.38 -0.57 -32.07
C CYS A 14 -18.07 -1.12 -31.48
N ALA A 15 -16.92 -0.92 -32.13
CA ALA A 15 -15.64 -0.99 -31.46
C ALA A 15 -15.48 0.27 -30.58
N GLY A 16 -16.41 0.48 -29.64
CA GLY A 16 -16.18 1.34 -28.51
C GLY A 16 -14.90 0.83 -27.86
N THR A 17 -13.89 1.70 -27.78
CA THR A 17 -12.69 1.43 -27.03
C THR A 17 -13.13 1.06 -25.61
N LEU A 18 -13.13 -0.24 -25.31
CA LEU A 18 -13.08 -0.72 -23.95
C LEU A 18 -11.79 -0.11 -23.38
N ASN A 19 -11.91 1.05 -22.75
CA ASN A 19 -10.89 1.59 -21.87
C ASN A 19 -10.85 0.65 -20.66
N LEU A 20 -10.26 -0.55 -20.83
CA LEU A 20 -9.63 -1.21 -19.70
C LEU A 20 -8.55 -0.23 -19.26
N ARG A 21 -8.82 0.51 -18.18
CA ARG A 21 -7.77 1.26 -17.51
C ARG A 21 -6.76 0.22 -17.08
N ALA A 22 -5.62 0.17 -17.77
CA ALA A 22 -4.50 -0.65 -17.33
C ALA A 22 -4.15 -0.14 -15.93
N GLU A 23 -4.35 -1.00 -14.94
CA GLU A 23 -4.00 -0.69 -13.56
C GLU A 23 -2.49 -0.48 -13.49
N GLU A 24 -2.08 0.64 -12.90
CA GLU A 24 -0.68 1.00 -12.84
C GLU A 24 0.09 -0.02 -12.01
N PRO A 25 1.33 -0.39 -12.42
CA PRO A 25 2.14 -1.30 -11.65
C PRO A 25 2.45 -0.70 -10.28
N VAL A 26 2.51 -1.56 -9.26
CA VAL A 26 2.94 -1.18 -7.92
C VAL A 26 4.42 -0.79 -7.96
N THR A 27 4.74 0.32 -7.31
CA THR A 27 6.10 0.78 -7.08
C THR A 27 6.44 0.71 -5.60
N LEU A 28 7.70 0.38 -5.31
CA LEU A 28 8.28 0.45 -3.97
C LEU A 28 9.53 1.30 -4.04
N GLN A 29 9.57 2.36 -3.23
CA GLN A 29 10.76 3.18 -3.03
C GLN A 29 11.18 3.07 -1.57
N GLU A 30 12.49 3.08 -1.35
CA GLU A 30 13.09 2.98 -0.02
C GLU A 30 14.07 4.13 0.19
N ASP A 31 13.95 4.81 1.33
CA ASP A 31 14.96 5.73 1.84
C ASP A 31 15.51 5.23 3.19
N ASP A 32 16.44 5.98 3.78
CA ASP A 32 17.08 5.61 5.06
C ASP A 32 16.06 5.40 6.21
N SER A 33 14.90 6.06 6.14
CA SER A 33 13.92 6.18 7.21
C SER A 33 12.56 5.57 6.91
N SER A 34 12.22 5.33 5.63
CA SER A 34 10.87 4.96 5.21
C SER A 34 10.80 4.11 3.94
N TYR A 35 9.71 3.35 3.83
CA TYR A 35 9.24 2.76 2.57
C TYR A 35 8.10 3.60 1.99
N THR A 36 8.02 3.71 0.67
CA THR A 36 6.87 4.29 -0.05
C THR A 36 6.33 3.26 -1.04
N LEU A 37 5.07 2.87 -0.87
CA LEU A 37 4.35 1.96 -1.75
C LEU A 37 3.30 2.76 -2.52
N ALA A 38 3.23 2.63 -3.85
CA ALA A 38 2.24 3.32 -4.66
C ALA A 38 1.77 2.53 -5.88
N ASN A 39 0.49 2.63 -6.24
CA ASN A 39 -0.12 1.94 -7.41
C ASN A 39 -0.97 2.88 -8.30
N GLY A 40 -0.73 4.19 -8.22
CA GLY A 40 -1.50 5.22 -8.94
C GLY A 40 -2.84 5.60 -8.29
N LEU A 41 -3.35 4.81 -7.35
CA LEU A 41 -4.55 5.11 -6.57
C LEU A 41 -4.21 5.39 -5.11
N VAL A 42 -3.40 4.53 -4.50
CA VAL A 42 -2.93 4.65 -3.13
C VAL A 42 -1.46 5.00 -3.14
N THR A 43 -1.04 5.89 -2.23
CA THR A 43 0.37 6.10 -1.88
C THR A 43 0.50 6.03 -0.36
N ALA A 44 1.28 5.09 0.14
CA ALA A 44 1.52 4.91 1.55
C ALA A 44 3.00 5.05 1.87
N ARG A 45 3.31 5.83 2.92
CA ARG A 45 4.67 5.99 3.42
C ARG A 45 4.77 5.41 4.83
N ILE A 46 5.69 4.48 5.05
CA ILE A 46 5.82 3.71 6.29
C ILE A 46 7.18 3.98 6.92
N SER A 47 7.21 4.32 8.20
CA SER A 47 8.44 4.46 8.98
C SER A 47 9.13 3.11 9.19
N LYS A 48 10.39 2.98 8.76
CA LYS A 48 11.21 1.77 9.01
C LYS A 48 11.54 1.58 10.49
N ARG A 49 11.55 2.68 11.25
CA ARG A 49 11.88 2.67 12.69
C ARG A 49 10.69 2.24 13.54
N SER A 50 9.52 2.80 13.30
CA SER A 50 8.37 2.62 14.19
C SER A 50 7.28 1.74 13.59
N GLY A 51 7.24 1.58 12.27
CA GLY A 51 6.16 0.95 11.54
C GLY A 51 4.96 1.87 11.29
N ASP A 52 4.95 3.10 11.81
CA ASP A 52 3.83 4.01 11.63
C ASP A 52 3.65 4.42 10.15
N LEU A 53 2.40 4.56 9.70
CA LEU A 53 2.07 5.21 8.44
C LEU A 53 2.30 6.72 8.55
N ILE A 54 3.37 7.23 7.96
CA ILE A 54 3.69 8.66 7.93
C ILE A 54 2.69 9.43 7.04
N SER A 55 2.22 8.80 5.96
CA SER A 55 1.24 9.35 5.00
C SER A 55 0.45 8.18 4.42
N LEU A 56 -0.84 8.40 4.19
CA LEU A 56 -1.69 7.50 3.42
C LEU A 56 -2.60 8.32 2.53
N GLN A 57 -2.29 8.36 1.24
CA GLN A 57 -3.05 9.10 0.25
C GLN A 57 -3.90 8.16 -0.59
N TYR A 58 -5.13 8.57 -0.86
CA TYR A 58 -5.97 7.97 -1.90
C TYR A 58 -6.31 9.04 -2.93
N ARG A 59 -5.95 8.80 -4.19
CA ARG A 59 -6.07 9.74 -5.31
C ARG A 59 -5.53 11.13 -4.94
N GLU A 60 -4.30 11.14 -4.42
CA GLU A 60 -3.55 12.34 -3.98
C GLU A 60 -4.15 13.08 -2.77
N GLN A 61 -5.25 12.57 -2.19
CA GLN A 61 -5.83 13.13 -0.98
C GLN A 61 -5.28 12.42 0.26
N GLU A 62 -4.62 13.17 1.13
CA GLU A 62 -4.16 12.67 2.42
C GLU A 62 -5.35 12.26 3.30
N LEU A 63 -5.31 11.01 3.77
CA LEU A 63 -6.36 10.43 4.61
C LEU A 63 -6.00 10.52 6.10
N LEU A 64 -4.73 10.70 6.43
CA LEU A 64 -4.29 10.86 7.82
C LEU A 64 -4.44 12.32 8.26
N GLY A 65 -4.98 12.52 9.46
CA GLY A 65 -5.08 13.86 10.05
C GLY A 65 -3.69 14.40 10.43
N ALA A 66 -3.53 15.73 10.41
CA ALA A 66 -2.32 16.37 10.90
C ALA A 66 -2.24 16.29 12.45
N GLY A 67 -1.12 15.83 13.00
CA GLY A 67 -0.88 15.86 14.46
C GLY A 67 0.20 14.89 14.94
N SER A 68 0.60 15.03 16.22
CA SER A 68 1.48 14.09 16.92
C SER A 68 0.66 13.05 17.71
N GLY A 69 0.95 11.75 17.57
CA GLY A 69 0.26 10.65 18.25
C GLY A 69 -0.20 9.54 17.29
N LYS A 70 -1.21 8.74 17.66
CA LYS A 70 -1.87 7.69 16.82
C LYS A 70 -2.65 8.26 15.62
N ALA A 71 -2.22 9.39 15.06
CA ALA A 71 -2.77 9.99 13.84
C ALA A 71 -2.41 9.18 12.57
N PHE A 72 -1.59 8.14 12.72
CA PHE A 72 -0.98 7.30 11.68
C PHE A 72 -1.67 5.93 11.50
N GLY A 73 -2.97 5.86 11.77
CA GLY A 73 -3.71 4.60 11.86
C GLY A 73 -3.84 4.13 13.32
N TYR A 74 -5.09 4.08 13.81
CA TYR A 74 -5.37 3.70 15.18
C TYR A 74 -5.48 2.19 15.35
N TRP A 75 -4.71 1.67 16.30
CA TRP A 75 -4.88 0.33 16.85
C TRP A 75 -4.52 0.36 18.34
N SER A 76 -5.06 -0.57 19.12
CA SER A 76 -4.78 -0.66 20.55
C SER A 76 -4.60 -2.11 20.99
N ASN A 77 -3.85 -2.30 22.07
CA ASN A 77 -3.70 -3.57 22.77
C ASN A 77 -4.18 -3.43 24.21
N VAL A 78 -4.70 -4.51 24.78
CA VAL A 78 -5.00 -4.58 26.22
C VAL A 78 -3.68 -4.56 26.99
N GLY A 79 -3.62 -3.77 28.07
CA GLY A 79 -2.41 -3.60 28.91
C GLY A 79 -1.55 -2.37 28.58
N GLY A 80 -1.80 -1.70 27.45
CA GLY A 80 -1.02 -0.53 27.03
C GLY A 80 0.46 -0.87 26.76
N GLY A 81 1.32 0.14 26.81
CA GLY A 81 2.77 -0.02 26.63
C GLY A 81 3.27 0.36 25.23
N THR A 82 4.57 0.64 25.15
CA THR A 82 5.25 0.93 23.87
C THR A 82 5.67 -0.37 23.20
N LEU A 83 5.67 -0.40 21.86
CA LEU A 83 6.29 -1.50 21.12
C LEU A 83 7.76 -1.68 21.55
N GLY A 84 8.26 -2.92 21.58
CA GLY A 84 9.63 -3.24 21.97
C GLY A 84 10.67 -2.48 21.14
N SER A 85 11.84 -2.18 21.71
CA SER A 85 12.84 -1.30 21.07
C SER A 85 13.70 -1.99 20.00
N LYS A 86 13.68 -3.32 19.94
CA LYS A 86 14.38 -4.10 18.91
C LYS A 86 13.57 -4.08 17.61
N ARG A 87 14.01 -3.25 16.66
CA ARG A 87 13.32 -2.99 15.39
C ARG A 87 14.05 -3.65 14.22
N GLU A 88 13.29 -4.29 13.35
CA GLU A 88 13.75 -4.85 12.09
C GLU A 88 12.74 -4.47 11.01
N SER A 89 13.21 -4.08 9.83
CA SER A 89 12.35 -3.75 8.70
C SER A 89 12.83 -4.48 7.45
N VAL A 90 11.91 -5.07 6.69
CA VAL A 90 12.25 -5.90 5.52
C VAL A 90 11.24 -5.74 4.40
N ILE A 91 11.71 -5.78 3.16
CA ILE A 91 10.88 -5.96 1.97
C ILE A 91 10.56 -7.45 1.85
N VAL A 92 9.30 -7.82 2.03
CA VAL A 92 8.81 -9.21 1.93
C VAL A 92 8.48 -9.57 0.49
N ALA A 93 7.96 -8.61 -0.29
CA ALA A 93 7.74 -8.77 -1.73
C ALA A 93 8.14 -7.47 -2.44
N ASP A 94 9.12 -7.59 -3.33
CA ASP A 94 9.59 -6.49 -4.17
C ASP A 94 8.81 -6.49 -5.50
N PRO A 95 8.14 -5.40 -5.89
CA PRO A 95 7.38 -5.35 -7.13
C PRO A 95 8.24 -5.57 -8.39
N SER A 96 9.55 -5.26 -8.34
CA SER A 96 10.47 -5.55 -9.45
C SER A 96 10.65 -7.06 -9.70
N SER A 97 10.36 -7.90 -8.71
CA SER A 97 10.44 -9.36 -8.79
C SER A 97 9.11 -10.04 -9.17
N ASN A 98 8.01 -9.29 -9.25
CA ASN A 98 6.67 -9.82 -9.52
C ASN A 98 5.88 -8.99 -10.55
N GLU A 99 6.59 -8.41 -11.52
CA GLU A 99 6.00 -7.66 -12.64
C GLU A 99 5.14 -6.45 -12.18
N GLY A 100 5.43 -5.89 -11.02
CA GLY A 100 4.66 -4.79 -10.45
C GLY A 100 3.31 -5.21 -9.88
N ALA A 101 3.05 -6.50 -9.68
CA ALA A 101 1.78 -6.97 -9.18
C ALA A 101 1.55 -6.64 -7.70
N ARG A 102 2.61 -6.66 -6.87
CA ARG A 102 2.49 -6.45 -5.41
C ARG A 102 3.79 -5.98 -4.75
N ALA A 103 3.65 -5.09 -3.77
CA ALA A 103 4.68 -4.77 -2.80
C ALA A 103 4.23 -5.17 -1.39
N ILE A 104 5.13 -5.76 -0.60
CA ILE A 104 4.88 -6.04 0.82
C ILE A 104 6.11 -5.63 1.63
N VAL A 105 5.91 -4.82 2.67
CA VAL A 105 6.94 -4.49 3.65
C VAL A 105 6.51 -4.91 5.05
N SER A 106 7.47 -5.26 5.88
CA SER A 106 7.27 -5.66 7.28
C SER A 106 8.15 -4.81 8.18
N VAL A 107 7.60 -4.38 9.32
CA VAL A 107 8.34 -3.76 10.42
C VAL A 107 8.04 -4.53 11.69
N LYS A 108 9.04 -5.26 12.16
CA LYS A 108 8.99 -6.08 13.36
C LYS A 108 9.56 -5.32 14.56
N CYS A 109 8.85 -5.40 15.67
CA CYS A 109 9.19 -4.82 16.96
C CYS A 109 9.18 -5.95 17.98
N SER A 110 10.36 -6.43 18.35
CA SER A 110 10.50 -7.58 19.25
C SER A 110 10.54 -7.13 20.71
N TYR A 111 9.88 -7.86 21.59
CA TYR A 111 9.92 -7.62 23.02
C TYR A 111 11.35 -7.77 23.54
N ASP A 112 11.78 -6.82 24.36
CA ASP A 112 13.14 -6.69 24.87
C ASP A 112 13.25 -6.90 26.38
N GLY A 113 12.13 -7.16 27.07
CA GLY A 113 12.09 -7.30 28.52
C GLY A 113 11.78 -5.99 29.26
N GLU A 114 11.65 -4.87 28.55
CA GLU A 114 11.49 -3.56 29.20
C GLU A 114 10.14 -3.44 29.92
N ARG A 115 10.17 -2.94 31.16
CA ARG A 115 9.03 -2.93 32.10
C ARG A 115 7.78 -2.20 31.57
N ARG A 116 7.94 -1.23 30.66
CA ARG A 116 6.85 -0.45 30.05
C ARG A 116 6.56 -0.82 28.59
N SER A 117 7.29 -1.78 28.05
CA SER A 117 7.03 -2.28 26.70
C SER A 117 5.91 -3.32 26.71
N LEU A 118 5.22 -3.43 25.58
CA LEU A 118 4.27 -4.50 25.33
C LEU A 118 5.02 -5.85 25.40
N PRO A 119 4.60 -6.81 26.27
CA PRO A 119 5.22 -8.13 26.37
C PRO A 119 4.82 -9.05 25.21
N ALA A 120 5.03 -8.58 23.97
CA ALA A 120 4.77 -9.32 22.76
C ALA A 120 5.68 -8.83 21.63
N ASP A 121 6.03 -9.76 20.73
CA ASP A 121 6.57 -9.40 19.43
C ASP A 121 5.43 -8.93 18.53
N VAL A 122 5.64 -7.82 17.83
CA VAL A 122 4.66 -7.26 16.90
C VAL A 122 5.30 -7.13 15.53
N ASP A 123 4.66 -7.68 14.50
CA ASP A 123 5.03 -7.54 13.09
C ASP A 123 3.93 -6.76 12.37
N MET A 124 4.22 -5.55 11.91
CA MET A 124 3.32 -4.74 11.10
C MET A 124 3.65 -4.94 9.64
N ARG A 125 2.68 -5.43 8.86
CA ARG A 125 2.84 -5.66 7.42
C ARG A 125 1.90 -4.79 6.61
N TYR A 126 2.44 -4.19 5.58
CA TYR A 126 1.72 -3.33 4.64
C TYR A 126 1.84 -3.95 3.26
N ALA A 127 0.71 -4.15 2.59
CA ALA A 127 0.66 -4.89 1.33
C ALA A 127 -0.19 -4.13 0.32
N LEU A 128 0.42 -3.73 -0.80
CA LEU A 128 -0.28 -3.02 -1.86
C LEU A 128 -0.16 -3.80 -3.17
N GLY A 129 -1.30 -4.11 -3.78
CA GLY A 129 -1.40 -4.71 -5.12
C GLY A 129 -1.80 -3.72 -6.19
N HIS A 130 -1.75 -4.15 -7.44
CA HIS A 130 -2.31 -3.40 -8.56
C HIS A 130 -3.83 -3.24 -8.37
N GLY A 131 -4.37 -2.05 -8.64
CA GLY A 131 -5.79 -1.72 -8.49
C GLY A 131 -6.33 -1.65 -7.06
N ASP A 132 -5.57 -2.09 -6.06
CA ASP A 132 -5.98 -2.01 -4.66
C ASP A 132 -6.25 -0.54 -4.27
N GLU A 133 -7.44 -0.29 -3.72
CA GLU A 133 -7.84 1.03 -3.20
C GLU A 133 -7.56 1.18 -1.69
N HIS A 134 -6.84 0.22 -1.11
CA HIS A 134 -6.47 0.16 0.32
C HIS A 134 -5.08 -0.49 0.47
N ILE A 135 -4.52 -0.43 1.69
CA ILE A 135 -3.22 -1.00 2.05
C ILE A 135 -3.30 -1.90 3.29
#